data_AF-A0A8J1VS91-F1
#
_entry.id   AF-A0A8J1VS91-F1
#
_cell.length_a   1.000
_cell.length_b   1.000
_cell.length_c   1.000
_cell.angle_alpha   90.00
_cell.angle_beta   90.00
_cell.angle_gamma   90.00
#
_symmetry.space_group_name_H-M   'P 1'
#
loop_
_entity.id
_entity.type
_entity.pdbx_description
1 polymer ?
#
loop_
_entity_poly.entity_id
_entity_poly.type
_entity_poly.pdbx_seq_one_letter_code
_entity_poly.pdbx_strand_id
1 'polypeptide(L)'
;MLDIPLPRIFGQTVLTASALRQHLTAPRPSPLHMPQLLAHWPALSHWRRSDNLDHLRRSIGDDRQVEVELVRRGRGYLDPSLSRVHMSFGTYLDAFILDRIPSQGDLSTLPTAYLAQMDLCDAGNVQEDVPPLPHFQSGPQASMYRRTLWIGPEGSFTPFHQDPYIGLYSQVMGNKTFFVLPPEAADSLQPSTVPQHTNTSTVPISVTRIFSEADSEGEMIPPHTLERFRAQLIKAFALPGACQVMLTAGESILVPQGWWHSAEGIDGPGIGVGAWFR
;
A
#
# COMPACT_ATOMS: atom_id res chain seq x y z
N MET A 1 14.94 16.11 0.36
CA MET A 1 14.16 15.16 -0.47
C MET A 1 15.09 14.00 -0.76
N LEU A 2 14.70 12.75 -0.46
CA LEU A 2 15.55 11.59 -0.68
C LEU A 2 15.84 11.42 -2.17
N ASP A 3 17.11 11.26 -2.53
CA ASP A 3 17.55 11.05 -3.91
C ASP A 3 17.37 9.58 -4.30
N ILE A 4 16.13 9.22 -4.61
CA ILE A 4 15.78 7.88 -5.09
C ILE A 4 15.87 7.90 -6.63
N PRO A 5 16.71 7.06 -7.25
CA PRO A 5 16.99 7.12 -8.69
C PRO A 5 15.88 6.43 -9.51
N LEU A 6 14.66 6.93 -9.38
CA LEU A 6 13.47 6.36 -10.02
C LEU A 6 12.65 7.48 -10.68
N PRO A 7 12.23 7.33 -11.95
CA PRO A 7 11.39 8.34 -12.57
C PRO A 7 10.04 8.40 -11.85
N ARG A 8 9.59 9.62 -11.58
CA ARG A 8 8.25 9.86 -11.04
C ARG A 8 7.25 9.89 -12.19
N ILE A 9 6.21 9.08 -12.11
CA ILE A 9 5.07 9.22 -13.00
C ILE A 9 4.17 10.30 -12.43
N PHE A 10 3.98 11.36 -13.21
CA PHE A 10 2.95 12.36 -12.98
C PHE A 10 1.77 12.03 -13.89
N GLY A 11 0.60 11.79 -13.31
CA GLY A 11 -0.57 11.29 -14.03
C GLY A 11 -1.09 12.23 -15.12
N GLN A 12 -1.77 11.65 -16.11
CA GLN A 12 -2.53 12.37 -17.13
C GLN A 12 -4.03 12.04 -17.00
N THR A 13 -4.85 13.07 -16.76
CA THR A 13 -6.33 13.15 -16.94
C THR A 13 -7.19 12.00 -16.34
N VAL A 14 -8.51 12.12 -16.47
CA VAL A 14 -9.50 11.09 -16.16
C VAL A 14 -9.35 9.90 -17.12
N LEU A 15 -8.83 8.77 -16.63
CA LEU A 15 -8.78 7.53 -17.41
C LEU A 15 -10.17 6.86 -17.39
N THR A 16 -10.80 6.69 -18.54
CA THR A 16 -12.09 5.96 -18.63
C THR A 16 -11.88 4.45 -18.53
N ALA A 17 -12.91 3.69 -18.16
CA ALA A 17 -12.84 2.23 -18.15
C ALA A 17 -12.50 1.63 -19.53
N SER A 18 -12.95 2.27 -20.62
CA SER A 18 -12.61 1.86 -21.99
C SER A 18 -11.15 2.13 -22.32
N ALA A 19 -10.61 3.29 -21.94
CA ALA A 19 -9.20 3.62 -22.14
C ALA A 19 -8.30 2.68 -21.32
N LEU A 20 -8.70 2.37 -20.08
CA LEU A 20 -8.00 1.37 -19.27
C LEU A 20 -8.01 -0.01 -19.92
N ARG A 21 -9.16 -0.46 -20.46
CA ARG A 21 -9.24 -1.73 -21.18
C ARG A 21 -8.28 -1.76 -22.37
N GLN A 22 -8.24 -0.70 -23.17
CA GLN A 22 -7.31 -0.58 -24.29
C GLN A 22 -5.84 -0.67 -23.83
N HIS A 23 -5.48 0.03 -22.75
CA HIS A 23 -4.15 -0.04 -22.15
C HIS A 23 -3.79 -1.47 -21.72
N LEU A 24 -4.72 -2.16 -21.06
CA LEU A 24 -4.51 -3.53 -20.58
C LEU A 24 -4.41 -4.57 -21.71
N THR A 25 -4.94 -4.27 -22.91
CA THR A 25 -4.77 -5.12 -24.10
C THR A 25 -3.46 -4.90 -24.85
N ALA A 26 -2.67 -3.88 -24.48
CA ALA A 26 -1.37 -3.66 -25.09
C ALA A 26 -0.39 -4.82 -24.76
N PRO A 27 0.61 -5.11 -25.61
CA PRO A 27 1.54 -6.22 -25.38
C PRO A 27 2.31 -6.15 -24.05
N ARG A 28 2.53 -4.94 -23.54
CA ARG A 28 3.20 -4.68 -22.26
C ARG A 28 2.51 -3.52 -21.53
N PRO A 29 1.43 -3.78 -20.78
CA PRO A 29 0.80 -2.75 -19.98
C PRO A 29 1.77 -2.24 -18.91
N SER A 30 1.84 -0.93 -18.74
CA SER A 30 2.68 -0.26 -17.73
C SER A 30 1.86 0.23 -16.54
N PRO A 31 2.50 0.56 -15.40
CA PRO A 31 1.84 1.24 -14.30
C PRO A 31 1.24 2.57 -14.75
N LEU A 32 0.12 2.95 -14.15
CA LEU A 32 -0.57 4.22 -14.43
C LEU A 32 -0.91 4.94 -13.13
N HIS A 33 -0.61 6.24 -13.07
CA HIS A 33 -1.10 7.15 -12.03
C HIS A 33 -2.37 7.84 -12.51
N MET A 34 -3.43 7.78 -11.72
CA MET A 34 -4.76 8.31 -12.03
C MET A 34 -5.19 9.30 -10.93
N PRO A 35 -4.93 10.60 -11.10
CA PRO A 35 -5.10 11.58 -10.04
C PRO A 35 -6.55 11.97 -9.73
N GLN A 36 -7.50 11.64 -10.62
CA GLN A 36 -8.91 12.08 -10.50
C GLN A 36 -9.90 10.93 -10.44
N LEU A 37 -9.43 9.68 -10.28
CA LEU A 37 -10.29 8.50 -10.36
C LEU A 37 -11.38 8.51 -9.27
N LEU A 38 -11.03 8.99 -8.08
CA LEU A 38 -11.89 8.93 -6.90
C LEU A 38 -12.67 10.21 -6.65
N ALA A 39 -12.66 11.18 -7.57
CA ALA A 39 -13.24 12.51 -7.35
C ALA A 39 -14.73 12.50 -6.92
N HIS A 40 -15.44 11.39 -7.17
CA HIS A 40 -16.84 11.19 -6.82
C HIS A 40 -17.07 10.34 -5.56
N TRP A 41 -16.01 9.81 -4.93
CA TRP A 41 -16.13 8.98 -3.72
C TRP A 41 -16.47 9.85 -2.50
N PRO A 42 -17.61 9.61 -1.82
CA PRO A 42 -17.96 10.36 -0.61
C PRO A 42 -16.92 10.23 0.51
N ALA A 43 -16.19 9.11 0.55
CA ALA A 43 -15.11 8.85 1.51
C ALA A 43 -14.08 9.99 1.61
N LEU A 44 -13.75 10.66 0.50
CA LEU A 44 -12.80 11.78 0.48
C LEU A 44 -13.25 12.97 1.33
N SER A 45 -14.55 13.08 1.58
CA SER A 45 -15.15 14.14 2.40
C SER A 45 -15.65 13.64 3.75
N HIS A 46 -16.00 12.35 3.87
CA HIS A 46 -16.57 11.76 5.08
C HIS A 46 -15.52 11.18 6.02
N TRP A 47 -14.43 10.62 5.50
CA TRP A 47 -13.42 9.94 6.34
C TRP A 47 -12.32 10.92 6.73
N ARG A 48 -12.60 11.71 7.77
CA ARG A 48 -11.68 12.78 8.22
C ARG A 48 -10.98 12.39 9.51
N ARG A 49 -9.66 12.50 9.53
CA ARG A 49 -8.91 12.36 10.80
C ARG A 49 -9.35 13.40 11.84
N SER A 50 -9.72 14.60 11.41
CA SER A 50 -10.10 15.71 12.28
C SER A 50 -11.37 15.47 13.10
N ASP A 51 -12.24 14.53 12.70
CA ASP A 51 -13.43 14.15 13.44
C ASP A 51 -13.29 12.77 14.12
N ASN A 52 -12.06 12.26 14.24
CA ASN A 52 -11.73 10.94 14.77
C ASN A 52 -12.28 9.78 13.91
N LEU A 53 -12.47 10.01 12.61
CA LEU A 53 -13.01 9.04 11.67
C LEU A 53 -14.42 8.58 12.06
N ASP A 54 -15.22 9.48 12.64
CA ASP A 54 -16.54 9.15 13.22
C ASP A 54 -17.48 8.50 12.18
N HIS A 55 -17.48 9.02 10.95
CA HIS A 55 -18.28 8.42 9.88
C HIS A 55 -17.85 6.97 9.58
N LEU A 56 -16.55 6.74 9.39
CA LEU A 56 -16.01 5.41 9.09
C LEU A 56 -16.27 4.42 10.23
N ARG A 57 -16.14 4.88 11.49
CA ARG A 57 -16.51 4.10 12.69
C ARG A 57 -17.96 3.66 12.65
N ARG A 58 -18.88 4.57 12.32
CA ARG A 58 -20.31 4.24 12.20
C ARG A 58 -20.59 3.30 11.02
N SER A 59 -19.91 3.48 9.89
CA SER A 59 -20.09 2.65 8.70
C SER A 59 -19.60 1.20 8.89
N ILE A 60 -18.49 1.00 9.61
CA ILE A 60 -17.93 -0.34 9.91
C ILE A 60 -18.54 -0.97 11.17
N GLY A 61 -18.82 -0.15 12.18
CA GLY A 61 -19.17 -0.55 13.54
C GLY A 61 -17.94 -0.56 14.45
N ASP A 62 -17.98 0.19 15.55
CA ASP A 62 -16.83 0.37 16.45
C ASP A 62 -16.38 -0.94 17.11
N ASP A 63 -17.34 -1.79 17.47
CA ASP A 63 -17.10 -3.10 18.11
C ASP A 63 -16.77 -4.23 17.12
N ARG A 64 -16.83 -3.97 15.81
CA ARG A 64 -16.51 -4.97 14.79
C ARG A 64 -15.08 -5.46 14.99
N GLN A 65 -14.93 -6.77 15.13
CA GLN A 65 -13.62 -7.39 15.21
C GLN A 65 -12.92 -7.29 13.86
N VAL A 66 -11.69 -6.78 13.89
CA VAL A 66 -10.79 -6.69 12.74
C VAL A 66 -9.48 -7.40 13.05
N GLU A 67 -8.89 -8.00 12.02
CA GLU A 67 -7.55 -8.56 12.11
C GLU A 67 -6.53 -7.47 11.79
N VAL A 68 -5.51 -7.35 12.64
CA VAL A 68 -4.45 -6.36 12.53
C VAL A 68 -3.10 -7.07 12.54
N GLU A 69 -2.27 -6.77 11.54
CA GLU A 69 -0.89 -7.23 11.47
C GLU A 69 -0.03 -6.36 12.39
N LEU A 70 0.56 -6.98 13.42
CA LEU A 70 1.55 -6.36 14.29
C LEU A 70 2.93 -6.86 13.88
N VAL A 71 3.80 -5.94 13.51
CA VAL A 71 5.19 -6.25 13.14
C VAL A 71 6.14 -5.27 13.80
N ARG A 72 7.37 -5.70 14.11
CA ARG A 72 8.41 -4.78 14.58
C ARG A 72 8.52 -3.58 13.61
N ARG A 73 8.66 -2.38 14.17
CA ARG A 73 8.72 -1.14 13.39
C ARG A 73 9.83 -1.19 12.33
N GLY A 74 9.51 -0.71 11.14
CA GLY A 74 10.45 -0.67 10.01
C GLY A 74 10.71 -2.03 9.34
N ARG A 75 9.85 -3.03 9.58
CA ARG A 75 9.91 -4.37 8.97
C ARG A 75 8.58 -4.70 8.29
N GLY A 76 8.63 -5.59 7.28
CA GLY A 76 7.44 -6.05 6.55
C GLY A 76 6.90 -7.40 7.02
N TYR A 77 5.84 -7.88 6.37
CA TYR A 77 5.12 -9.11 6.74
C TYR A 77 5.91 -10.43 6.59
N LEU A 78 7.11 -10.41 6.01
CA LEU A 78 8.02 -11.56 6.04
C LEU A 78 8.83 -11.66 7.33
N ASP A 79 8.77 -10.65 8.21
CA ASP A 79 9.51 -10.68 9.47
C ASP A 79 8.93 -11.75 10.42
N PRO A 80 9.78 -12.56 11.09
CA PRO A 80 9.30 -13.56 12.04
C PRO A 80 8.52 -13.00 13.23
N SER A 81 8.64 -11.70 13.52
CA SER A 81 7.86 -11.03 14.56
C SER A 81 6.41 -10.73 14.16
N LEU A 82 6.05 -10.94 12.89
CA LEU A 82 4.68 -10.75 12.44
C LEU A 82 3.73 -11.59 13.29
N SER A 83 2.73 -10.93 13.85
CA SER A 83 1.59 -11.56 14.50
C SER A 83 0.30 -10.93 13.99
N ARG A 84 -0.77 -11.72 13.97
CA ARG A 84 -2.12 -11.25 13.66
C ARG A 84 -2.94 -11.27 14.93
N VAL A 85 -3.50 -10.12 15.29
CA VAL A 85 -4.34 -9.98 16.47
C VAL A 85 -5.72 -9.52 16.05
N HIS A 86 -6.74 -9.98 16.79
CA HIS A 86 -8.10 -9.51 16.62
C HIS A 86 -8.39 -8.47 17.70
N MET A 87 -8.95 -7.33 17.31
CA MET A 87 -9.42 -6.30 18.24
C MET A 87 -10.64 -5.57 17.65
N SER A 88 -11.34 -4.78 18.46
CA SER A 88 -12.41 -3.94 17.93
C SER A 88 -11.83 -2.85 17.03
N PHE A 89 -12.56 -2.52 15.96
CA PHE A 89 -12.17 -1.49 15.01
C PHE A 89 -11.91 -0.14 15.68
N GLY A 90 -12.75 0.25 16.64
CA GLY A 90 -12.57 1.47 17.42
C GLY A 90 -11.27 1.48 18.22
N THR A 91 -10.96 0.37 18.89
CA THR A 91 -9.70 0.22 19.65
C THR A 91 -8.49 0.34 18.74
N TYR A 92 -8.54 -0.31 17.56
CA TYR A 92 -7.48 -0.19 16.56
C TYR A 92 -7.24 1.26 16.14
N LEU A 93 -8.30 2.00 15.81
CA LEU A 93 -8.19 3.41 15.42
C LEU A 93 -7.63 4.28 16.54
N ASP A 94 -8.16 4.15 17.77
CA ASP A 94 -7.72 4.95 18.91
C ASP A 94 -6.27 4.66 19.28
N ALA A 95 -5.84 3.39 19.23
CA ALA A 95 -4.50 2.97 19.63
C ALA A 95 -3.42 3.32 18.60
N PHE A 96 -3.69 3.12 17.31
CA PHE A 96 -2.64 3.08 16.28
C PHE A 96 -2.78 4.12 15.18
N ILE A 97 -3.91 4.83 15.08
CA ILE A 97 -4.19 5.79 14.00
C ILE A 97 -4.42 7.21 14.53
N LEU A 98 -5.08 7.32 15.68
CA LEU A 98 -5.50 8.60 16.25
C LEU A 98 -4.71 9.01 17.49
N ASP A 99 -3.81 8.17 17.98
CA ASP A 99 -2.95 8.43 19.16
C ASP A 99 -3.76 8.81 20.42
N ARG A 100 -4.91 8.16 20.62
CA ARG A 100 -5.87 8.48 21.70
C ARG A 100 -5.70 7.64 22.96
N ILE A 101 -4.89 6.59 22.91
CA ILE A 101 -4.54 5.80 24.09
C ILE A 101 -3.21 6.33 24.65
N PRO A 102 -3.20 6.95 25.86
CA PRO A 102 -1.97 7.41 26.47
C PRO A 102 -0.99 6.26 26.73
N SER A 103 0.28 6.45 26.37
CA SER A 103 1.37 5.53 26.69
C SER A 103 2.44 6.27 27.48
N GLN A 104 2.98 5.61 28.50
CA GLN A 104 4.10 6.12 29.33
C GLN A 104 5.47 5.64 28.82
N GLY A 105 5.50 4.78 27.80
CA GLY A 105 6.71 4.20 27.23
C GLY A 105 7.17 4.90 25.95
N ASP A 106 8.39 4.56 25.51
CA ASP A 106 8.91 5.00 24.22
C ASP A 106 8.09 4.40 23.07
N LEU A 107 7.30 5.26 22.40
CA LEU A 107 6.44 4.88 21.27
C LEU A 107 7.22 4.29 20.09
N SER A 108 8.52 4.57 19.97
CA SER A 108 9.38 3.99 18.93
C SER A 108 9.59 2.48 19.11
N THR A 109 9.38 1.97 20.33
CA THR A 109 9.48 0.53 20.65
C THR A 109 8.21 -0.25 20.34
N LEU A 110 7.08 0.45 20.10
CA LEU A 110 5.82 -0.20 19.76
C LEU A 110 5.86 -0.78 18.34
N PRO A 111 5.22 -1.94 18.12
CA PRO A 111 5.09 -2.50 16.78
C PRO A 111 4.27 -1.58 15.88
N THR A 112 4.51 -1.67 14.58
CA THR A 112 3.61 -1.11 13.57
C THR A 112 2.38 -2.00 13.49
N ALA A 113 1.19 -1.39 13.59
CA ALA A 113 -0.08 -2.07 13.51
C ALA A 113 -0.81 -1.72 12.21
N TYR A 114 -0.88 -2.68 11.29
CA TYR A 114 -1.40 -2.47 9.95
C TYR A 114 -2.64 -3.32 9.71
N LEU A 115 -3.77 -2.65 9.46
CA LEU A 115 -4.97 -3.30 8.98
C LEU A 115 -4.82 -3.45 7.47
N ALA A 116 -4.28 -4.61 7.06
CA ALA A 116 -3.93 -4.91 5.68
C ALA A 116 -4.93 -5.90 5.07
N GLN A 117 -5.31 -5.68 3.82
CA GLN A 117 -6.14 -6.60 3.03
C GLN A 117 -7.47 -7.04 3.69
N MET A 118 -8.13 -6.18 4.48
CA MET A 118 -9.39 -6.54 5.11
C MET A 118 -10.60 -6.35 4.19
N ASP A 119 -11.49 -7.34 4.14
CA ASP A 119 -12.73 -7.32 3.34
C ASP A 119 -13.82 -6.46 3.99
N LEU A 120 -13.55 -5.17 4.13
CA LEU A 120 -14.46 -4.19 4.75
C LEU A 120 -15.13 -3.26 3.73
N CYS A 121 -14.68 -3.26 2.47
CA CYS A 121 -15.24 -2.37 1.44
C CYS A 121 -16.72 -2.66 1.16
N ASP A 122 -17.15 -3.92 1.33
CA ASP A 122 -18.53 -4.37 1.13
C ASP A 122 -19.27 -4.57 2.46
N ALA A 123 -18.68 -4.16 3.59
CA ALA A 123 -19.26 -4.32 4.92
C ALA A 123 -20.05 -3.09 5.35
N GLY A 124 -21.22 -3.31 5.96
CA GLY A 124 -22.06 -2.23 6.50
C GLY A 124 -22.39 -1.20 5.42
N ASN A 125 -22.18 0.09 5.73
CA ASN A 125 -22.42 1.19 4.81
C ASN A 125 -21.15 1.68 4.10
N VAL A 126 -20.01 0.99 4.25
CA VAL A 126 -18.73 1.41 3.67
C VAL A 126 -18.81 1.52 2.14
N GLN A 127 -19.56 0.63 1.49
CA GLN A 127 -19.75 0.65 0.04
C GLN A 127 -20.38 1.95 -0.50
N GLU A 128 -21.11 2.69 0.33
CA GLU A 128 -21.71 3.98 -0.05
C GLU A 128 -20.63 5.07 -0.16
N ASP A 129 -19.58 4.97 0.66
CA ASP A 129 -18.44 5.88 0.66
C ASP A 129 -17.38 5.53 -0.40
N VAL A 130 -17.23 4.23 -0.70
CA VAL A 130 -16.29 3.70 -1.69
C VAL A 130 -17.01 2.87 -2.77
N PRO A 131 -17.88 3.50 -3.57
CA PRO A 131 -18.65 2.80 -4.58
C PRO A 131 -17.73 2.09 -5.59
N PRO A 132 -18.15 0.93 -6.12
CA PRO A 132 -17.34 0.19 -7.08
C PRO A 132 -17.11 1.02 -8.35
N LEU A 133 -15.90 0.91 -8.90
CA LEU A 133 -15.52 1.61 -10.12
C LEU A 133 -15.79 0.72 -11.34
N PRO A 134 -16.26 1.28 -12.48
CA PRO A 134 -16.43 0.52 -13.72
C PRO A 134 -15.10 -0.06 -14.24
N HIS A 135 -13.97 0.52 -13.82
CA HIS A 135 -12.60 0.09 -14.12
C HIS A 135 -12.30 -1.34 -13.69
N PHE A 136 -12.98 -1.86 -12.68
CA PHE A 136 -12.80 -3.25 -12.23
C PHE A 136 -13.27 -4.28 -13.27
N GLN A 137 -13.98 -3.85 -14.31
CA GLN A 137 -14.39 -4.70 -15.44
C GLN A 137 -13.47 -4.54 -16.66
N SER A 138 -12.41 -3.73 -16.57
CA SER A 138 -11.50 -3.47 -17.70
C SER A 138 -10.48 -4.59 -17.93
N GLY A 139 -10.40 -5.58 -17.03
CA GLY A 139 -9.55 -6.75 -17.18
C GLY A 139 -10.00 -7.71 -18.28
N PRO A 140 -9.14 -8.64 -18.73
CA PRO A 140 -9.43 -9.67 -19.72
C PRO A 140 -10.74 -10.47 -19.51
N GLN A 141 -11.10 -10.79 -18.27
CA GLN A 141 -12.30 -11.55 -17.88
C GLN A 141 -13.45 -10.65 -17.44
N ALA A 142 -13.26 -9.33 -17.46
CA ALA A 142 -14.22 -8.33 -17.02
C ALA A 142 -14.81 -8.63 -15.62
N SER A 143 -13.98 -9.16 -14.71
CA SER A 143 -14.43 -9.65 -13.41
C SER A 143 -13.60 -9.02 -12.29
N MET A 144 -14.30 -8.39 -11.34
CA MET A 144 -13.71 -8.01 -10.06
C MET A 144 -13.46 -9.28 -9.24
N TYR A 145 -12.25 -9.42 -8.68
CA TYR A 145 -11.88 -10.52 -7.81
C TYR A 145 -12.16 -10.19 -6.34
N ARG A 146 -11.62 -9.07 -5.86
CA ARG A 146 -11.69 -8.68 -4.44
C ARG A 146 -11.45 -7.19 -4.25
N ARG A 147 -12.08 -6.59 -3.23
CA ARG A 147 -11.77 -5.23 -2.74
C ARG A 147 -11.48 -5.25 -1.25
N THR A 148 -10.43 -4.56 -0.84
CA THR A 148 -9.99 -4.55 0.55
C THR A 148 -9.69 -3.14 1.03
N LEU A 149 -9.94 -2.93 2.32
CA LEU A 149 -9.56 -1.71 3.03
C LEU A 149 -8.16 -1.89 3.62
N TRP A 150 -7.37 -0.82 3.54
CA TRP A 150 -6.03 -0.73 4.08
C TRP A 150 -5.97 0.50 4.98
N ILE A 151 -5.66 0.30 6.25
CA ILE A 151 -5.49 1.40 7.21
C ILE A 151 -4.18 1.16 7.93
N GLY A 152 -3.31 2.16 7.99
CA GLY A 152 -2.02 2.04 8.66
C GLY A 152 -1.50 3.36 9.18
N PRO A 153 -0.63 3.33 10.21
CA PRO A 153 0.10 4.50 10.67
C PRO A 153 1.15 4.94 9.64
N GLU A 154 1.81 6.05 9.94
CA GLU A 154 3.05 6.44 9.27
C GLU A 154 4.09 5.31 9.36
N GLY A 155 4.84 5.12 8.28
CA GLY A 155 5.86 4.05 8.21
C GLY A 155 5.28 2.65 8.01
N SER A 156 3.95 2.51 7.83
CA SER A 156 3.37 1.26 7.34
C SER A 156 3.99 0.86 6.00
N PHE A 157 4.41 -0.39 5.89
CA PHE A 157 5.26 -0.86 4.81
C PHE A 157 4.79 -2.22 4.29
N THR A 158 4.66 -2.33 2.98
CA THR A 158 4.42 -3.58 2.26
C THR A 158 5.63 -3.86 1.36
N PRO A 159 6.41 -4.94 1.62
CA PRO A 159 7.55 -5.34 0.81
C PRO A 159 7.24 -5.46 -0.68
N PHE A 160 8.29 -5.42 -1.51
CA PHE A 160 8.15 -5.74 -2.92
C PHE A 160 7.50 -7.11 -3.11
N HIS A 161 6.39 -7.15 -3.82
CA HIS A 161 5.68 -8.39 -4.13
C HIS A 161 4.96 -8.30 -5.49
N GLN A 162 4.54 -9.46 -5.98
CA GLN A 162 3.64 -9.58 -7.13
C GLN A 162 2.28 -10.10 -6.67
N ASP A 163 1.23 -9.45 -7.16
CA ASP A 163 -0.14 -9.91 -6.98
C ASP A 163 -0.56 -10.89 -8.08
N PRO A 164 -1.54 -11.76 -7.80
CA PRO A 164 -2.02 -12.74 -8.78
C PRO A 164 -2.78 -12.11 -9.95
N TYR A 165 -3.30 -10.88 -9.79
CA TYR A 165 -4.18 -10.19 -10.73
C TYR A 165 -3.79 -8.71 -10.88
N ILE A 166 -4.49 -7.99 -11.75
CA ILE A 166 -4.29 -6.55 -11.94
C ILE A 166 -4.73 -5.82 -10.67
N GLY A 167 -3.83 -5.00 -10.12
CA GLY A 167 -4.09 -4.21 -8.92
C GLY A 167 -4.51 -2.78 -9.26
N LEU A 168 -5.55 -2.29 -8.59
CA LEU A 168 -5.90 -0.87 -8.55
C LEU A 168 -5.94 -0.44 -7.09
N TYR A 169 -5.00 0.40 -6.68
CA TYR A 169 -4.97 0.95 -5.33
C TYR A 169 -5.37 2.44 -5.36
N SER A 170 -6.24 2.81 -4.43
CA SER A 170 -6.95 4.09 -4.39
C SER A 170 -6.75 4.73 -3.01
N GLN A 171 -6.06 5.86 -2.93
CA GLN A 171 -5.75 6.52 -1.67
C GLN A 171 -6.91 7.46 -1.26
N VAL A 172 -7.44 7.27 -0.06
CA VAL A 172 -8.62 8.00 0.43
C VAL A 172 -8.24 9.07 1.47
N MET A 173 -7.32 8.76 2.38
CA MET A 173 -6.83 9.67 3.41
C MET A 173 -5.32 9.51 3.58
N GLY A 174 -4.56 10.60 3.75
CA GLY A 174 -3.11 10.53 3.95
C GLY A 174 -2.34 10.25 2.66
N ASN A 175 -1.05 9.95 2.79
CA ASN A 175 -0.14 9.81 1.65
C ASN A 175 0.47 8.42 1.59
N LYS A 176 0.70 7.92 0.37
CA LYS A 176 1.34 6.63 0.14
C LYS A 176 2.26 6.68 -1.06
N THR A 177 3.46 6.14 -0.92
CA THR A 177 4.41 6.01 -2.02
C THR A 177 4.45 4.58 -2.50
N PHE A 178 4.27 4.39 -3.80
CA PHE A 178 4.47 3.14 -4.51
C PHE A 178 5.80 3.18 -5.26
N PHE A 179 6.56 2.11 -5.13
CA PHE A 179 7.71 1.80 -5.97
C PHE A 179 7.31 0.61 -6.82
N VAL A 180 7.32 0.76 -8.13
CA VAL A 180 6.81 -0.25 -9.06
C VAL A 180 7.91 -0.63 -10.05
N LEU A 181 8.14 -1.92 -10.20
CA LEU A 181 9.24 -2.48 -10.99
C LEU A 181 8.71 -3.51 -11.99
N PRO A 182 9.31 -3.58 -13.18
CA PRO A 182 8.87 -4.51 -14.20
C PRO A 182 9.15 -5.96 -13.76
N PRO A 183 8.48 -6.97 -14.34
CA PRO A 183 8.63 -8.38 -13.94
C PRO A 183 10.10 -8.87 -13.92
N GLU A 184 10.93 -8.35 -14.82
CA GLU A 184 12.37 -8.63 -14.95
C GLU A 184 13.19 -8.23 -13.72
N ALA A 185 12.64 -7.42 -12.81
CA ALA A 185 13.28 -7.05 -11.56
C ALA A 185 13.45 -8.21 -10.58
N ALA A 186 12.82 -9.37 -10.81
CA ALA A 186 12.92 -10.55 -9.96
C ALA A 186 14.39 -10.91 -9.63
N ASP A 187 15.30 -10.84 -10.60
CA ASP A 187 16.73 -11.15 -10.43
C ASP A 187 17.43 -10.23 -9.41
N SER A 188 16.91 -9.01 -9.23
CA SER A 188 17.47 -8.02 -8.31
C SER A 188 16.75 -8.04 -6.95
N LEU A 189 15.51 -8.53 -6.91
CA LEU A 189 14.65 -8.53 -5.71
C LEU A 189 14.79 -9.77 -4.83
N GLN A 190 15.47 -10.82 -5.30
CA GLN A 190 15.69 -12.07 -4.55
C GLN A 190 14.40 -12.59 -3.89
N PRO A 191 13.43 -13.08 -4.67
CA PRO A 191 12.18 -13.58 -4.15
C PRO A 191 12.38 -14.70 -3.13
N SER A 192 11.48 -14.81 -2.16
CA SER A 192 11.57 -15.82 -1.11
C SER A 192 11.55 -17.22 -1.69
N THR A 193 12.33 -18.12 -1.10
CA THR A 193 12.28 -19.56 -1.43
C THR A 193 11.21 -20.31 -0.65
N VAL A 194 10.55 -19.64 0.30
CA VAL A 194 9.43 -20.20 1.07
C VAL A 194 8.21 -20.34 0.15
N PRO A 195 7.61 -21.53 -0.02
CA PRO A 195 6.55 -21.77 -1.00
C PRO A 195 5.37 -20.79 -0.96
N GLN A 196 4.99 -20.33 0.23
CA GLN A 196 3.88 -19.40 0.42
C GLN A 196 4.21 -17.92 0.08
N HIS A 197 5.49 -17.61 -0.15
CA HIS A 197 5.99 -16.24 -0.31
C HIS A 197 6.89 -16.06 -1.52
N THR A 198 6.86 -16.99 -2.47
CA THR A 198 7.70 -16.95 -3.69
C THR A 198 7.46 -15.73 -4.57
N ASN A 199 6.31 -15.08 -4.40
CA ASN A 199 5.95 -13.81 -5.03
C ASN A 199 6.43 -12.57 -4.27
N THR A 200 7.22 -12.71 -3.19
CA THR A 200 7.64 -11.62 -2.31
C THR A 200 9.17 -11.53 -2.22
N SER A 201 9.71 -10.33 -2.35
CA SER A 201 11.13 -10.03 -2.17
C SER A 201 11.58 -10.25 -0.72
N THR A 202 12.82 -10.72 -0.55
CA THR A 202 13.44 -10.88 0.77
C THR A 202 14.07 -9.60 1.32
N VAL A 203 14.00 -8.47 0.60
CA VAL A 203 14.43 -7.16 1.11
C VAL A 203 13.51 -6.76 2.27
N PRO A 204 14.00 -6.73 3.53
CA PRO A 204 13.12 -6.73 4.70
C PRO A 204 12.70 -5.35 5.18
N ILE A 205 13.14 -4.29 4.49
CA ILE A 205 12.94 -2.89 4.87
C ILE A 205 12.48 -2.05 3.68
N SER A 206 11.90 -0.90 4.02
CA SER A 206 11.35 0.06 3.06
C SER A 206 12.43 0.66 2.14
N VAL A 207 12.03 1.04 0.92
CA VAL A 207 12.88 1.73 -0.06
C VAL A 207 13.33 3.07 0.52
N THR A 208 12.41 3.84 1.11
CA THR A 208 12.72 5.10 1.80
C THR A 208 13.85 4.90 2.82
N ARG A 209 13.77 3.83 3.61
CA ARG A 209 14.78 3.47 4.60
C ARG A 209 16.13 3.12 3.97
N ILE A 210 16.14 2.38 2.86
CA ILE A 210 17.38 1.99 2.15
C ILE A 210 18.16 3.19 1.62
N PHE A 211 17.45 4.23 1.18
CA PHE A 211 18.05 5.42 0.57
C PHE A 211 18.15 6.62 1.54
N SER A 212 17.75 6.46 2.81
CA SER A 212 17.88 7.49 3.84
C SER A 212 19.34 7.66 4.31
N GLU A 213 19.77 8.91 4.44
CA GLU A 213 21.04 9.28 5.09
C GLU A 213 20.93 9.40 6.60
N ALA A 214 19.70 9.59 7.12
CA ALA A 214 19.43 9.63 8.55
C ALA A 214 19.29 8.20 9.10
N ASP A 215 19.83 7.99 10.31
CA ASP A 215 19.49 6.82 11.15
C ASP A 215 17.97 6.78 11.27
N SER A 216 17.39 5.86 10.53
CA SER A 216 15.96 5.76 10.30
C SER A 216 15.37 4.79 11.30
N GLU A 217 14.22 5.16 11.86
CA GLU A 217 13.50 4.44 12.91
C GLU A 217 13.53 2.91 12.74
N GLY A 218 13.82 2.20 13.83
CA GLY A 218 13.88 0.74 13.89
C GLY A 218 15.28 0.19 14.17
N GLU A 219 15.43 -1.13 14.06
CA GLU A 219 16.68 -1.84 14.39
C GLU A 219 17.84 -1.41 13.48
N MET A 220 19.02 -1.18 14.07
CA MET A 220 20.27 -0.90 13.34
C MET A 220 20.57 -2.01 12.33
N ILE A 221 20.73 -1.63 11.05
CA ILE A 221 21.09 -2.58 9.99
C ILE A 221 22.59 -2.46 9.75
N PRO A 222 23.34 -3.58 9.69
CA PRO A 222 24.76 -3.53 9.39
C PRO A 222 25.02 -2.78 8.07
N PRO A 223 25.97 -1.83 8.01
CA PRO A 223 26.19 -0.99 6.83
C PRO A 223 26.37 -1.79 5.53
N HIS A 224 27.16 -2.87 5.57
CA HIS A 224 27.36 -3.77 4.42
C HIS A 224 26.06 -4.43 3.93
N THR A 225 25.11 -4.70 4.83
CA THR A 225 23.81 -5.27 4.48
C THR A 225 22.93 -4.22 3.81
N LEU A 226 22.95 -2.99 4.32
CA LEU A 226 22.23 -1.85 3.74
C LEU A 226 22.77 -1.51 2.34
N GLU A 227 24.10 -1.45 2.17
CA GLU A 227 24.77 -1.23 0.88
C GLU A 227 24.39 -2.30 -0.14
N ARG A 228 24.30 -3.58 0.28
CA ARG A 228 23.84 -4.67 -0.59
C ARG A 228 22.41 -4.44 -1.08
N PHE A 229 21.48 -4.10 -0.18
CA PHE A 229 20.10 -3.81 -0.57
C PHE A 229 20.02 -2.57 -1.48
N ARG A 230 20.82 -1.54 -1.21
CA ARG A 230 20.91 -0.34 -2.04
C ARG A 230 21.39 -0.68 -3.45
N ALA A 231 22.46 -1.48 -3.58
CA ALA A 231 22.98 -1.92 -4.88
C ALA A 231 21.96 -2.75 -5.67
N GLN A 232 21.23 -3.66 -4.98
CA GLN A 232 20.14 -4.43 -5.58
C GLN A 232 19.03 -3.54 -6.14
N LEU A 233 18.56 -2.58 -5.34
CA LEU A 233 17.50 -1.67 -5.78
C LEU A 233 17.96 -0.70 -6.86
N ILE A 234 19.20 -0.21 -6.84
CA ILE A 234 19.75 0.60 -7.95
C ILE A 234 19.68 -0.17 -9.27
N LYS A 235 20.08 -1.45 -9.27
CA LYS A 235 19.97 -2.31 -10.46
C LYS A 235 18.53 -2.48 -10.92
N ALA A 236 17.60 -2.70 -9.98
CA ALA A 236 16.18 -2.86 -10.29
C ALA A 236 15.56 -1.56 -10.83
N PHE A 237 15.93 -0.41 -10.27
CA PHE A 237 15.42 0.92 -10.64
C PHE A 237 15.92 1.40 -12.00
N ALA A 238 17.04 0.86 -12.47
CA ALA A 238 17.55 1.11 -13.81
C ALA A 238 16.77 0.36 -14.93
N LEU A 239 15.86 -0.56 -14.58
CA LEU A 239 15.10 -1.32 -15.57
C LEU A 239 14.04 -0.44 -16.27
N PRO A 240 13.85 -0.57 -17.60
CA PRO A 240 12.83 0.18 -18.32
C PRO A 240 11.43 -0.05 -17.73
N GLY A 241 10.73 1.05 -17.43
CA GLY A 241 9.38 1.02 -16.84
C GLY A 241 9.35 1.03 -15.31
N ALA A 242 10.49 0.87 -14.63
CA ALA A 242 10.58 1.08 -13.19
C ALA A 242 10.19 2.53 -12.84
N CYS A 243 9.32 2.73 -11.84
CA CYS A 243 8.76 4.05 -11.53
C CYS A 243 8.34 4.24 -10.07
N GLN A 244 8.36 5.50 -9.63
CA GLN A 244 7.77 5.94 -8.36
C GLN A 244 6.43 6.61 -8.62
N VAL A 245 5.44 6.32 -7.78
CA VAL A 245 4.16 7.04 -7.76
C VAL A 245 3.86 7.45 -6.33
N MET A 246 3.73 8.75 -6.10
CA MET A 246 3.28 9.30 -4.83
C MET A 246 1.80 9.57 -4.94
N LEU A 247 1.01 8.97 -4.05
CA LEU A 247 -0.43 9.14 -3.98
C LEU A 247 -0.78 10.02 -2.79
N THR A 248 -1.59 11.02 -3.07
CA THR A 248 -2.35 11.79 -2.09
C THR A 248 -3.83 11.39 -2.13
N ALA A 249 -4.63 11.90 -1.20
CA ALA A 249 -6.07 11.63 -1.15
C ALA A 249 -6.76 11.96 -2.48
N GLY A 250 -7.49 11.00 -3.05
CA GLY A 250 -8.20 11.12 -4.33
C GLY A 250 -7.49 10.45 -5.51
N GLU A 251 -6.22 10.10 -5.34
CA GLU A 251 -5.39 9.55 -6.41
C GLU A 251 -5.34 8.02 -6.37
N SER A 252 -5.03 7.42 -7.52
CA SER A 252 -4.96 5.97 -7.66
C SER A 252 -3.77 5.54 -8.51
N ILE A 253 -3.32 4.30 -8.29
CA ILE A 253 -2.31 3.63 -9.11
C ILE A 253 -2.85 2.31 -9.64
N LEU A 254 -2.64 2.07 -10.93
CA LEU A 254 -2.76 0.75 -11.54
C LEU A 254 -1.40 0.05 -11.48
N VAL A 255 -1.37 -1.15 -10.93
CA VAL A 255 -0.23 -2.07 -11.01
C VAL A 255 -0.62 -3.22 -11.95
N PRO A 256 0.01 -3.36 -13.13
CA PRO A 256 -0.32 -4.44 -14.04
C PRO A 256 0.05 -5.80 -13.43
N GLN A 257 -0.67 -6.84 -13.84
CA GLN A 257 -0.41 -8.19 -13.37
C GLN A 257 1.06 -8.59 -13.66
N GLY A 258 1.71 -9.21 -12.66
CA GLY A 258 3.11 -9.63 -12.75
C GLY A 258 4.14 -8.53 -12.49
N TRP A 259 3.74 -7.28 -12.25
CA TRP A 259 4.67 -6.23 -11.82
C TRP A 259 4.97 -6.35 -10.33
N TRP A 260 6.22 -6.09 -9.97
CA TRP A 260 6.65 -6.01 -8.58
C TRP A 260 6.30 -4.64 -8.02
N HIS A 261 5.80 -4.58 -6.79
CA HIS A 261 5.53 -3.31 -6.16
C HIS A 261 5.72 -3.35 -4.65
N SER A 262 6.24 -2.25 -4.11
CA SER A 262 6.34 -1.94 -2.68
C SER A 262 5.50 -0.70 -2.38
N ALA A 263 4.88 -0.64 -1.21
CA ALA A 263 4.05 0.48 -0.80
C ALA A 263 4.37 0.94 0.62
N GLU A 264 4.49 2.25 0.80
CA GLU A 264 4.95 2.89 2.04
C GLU A 264 4.04 4.07 2.42
N GLY A 265 3.48 4.04 3.63
CA GLY A 265 2.76 5.18 4.21
C GLY A 265 3.74 6.25 4.68
N ILE A 266 3.50 7.51 4.30
CA ILE A 266 4.36 8.65 4.61
C ILE A 266 3.53 9.81 5.16
N ASP A 267 4.14 10.68 5.96
CA ASP A 267 3.54 11.91 6.50
C ASP A 267 2.21 11.67 7.25
N GLY A 268 2.22 10.71 8.19
CA GLY A 268 1.06 10.35 9.01
C GLY A 268 0.31 9.08 8.57
N PRO A 269 -0.83 8.79 9.24
CA PRO A 269 -1.64 7.62 8.95
C PRO A 269 -2.37 7.76 7.61
N GLY A 270 -2.65 6.62 6.98
CA GLY A 270 -3.33 6.56 5.70
C GLY A 270 -4.46 5.55 5.66
N ILE A 271 -5.46 5.83 4.82
CA ILE A 271 -6.54 4.91 4.44
C ILE A 271 -6.57 4.79 2.93
N GLY A 272 -6.62 3.56 2.42
CA GLY A 272 -6.82 3.31 1.00
C GLY A 272 -7.61 2.05 0.73
N VAL A 273 -8.06 1.94 -0.52
CA VAL A 273 -8.81 0.79 -1.03
C VAL A 273 -7.97 0.11 -2.10
N GLY A 274 -7.69 -1.17 -1.88
CA GLY A 274 -7.10 -2.04 -2.89
C GLY A 274 -8.19 -2.82 -3.61
N ALA A 275 -8.06 -2.99 -4.92
CA ALA A 275 -8.92 -3.85 -5.71
C ALA A 275 -8.09 -4.69 -6.66
N TRP A 276 -8.46 -5.96 -6.77
CA TRP A 276 -7.90 -6.88 -7.76
C TRP A 276 -8.98 -7.28 -8.74
N PHE A 277 -8.64 -7.30 -10.03
CA PHE A 277 -9.56 -7.67 -11.09
C PHE A 277 -8.83 -8.36 -12.24
N ARG A 278 -9.61 -9.08 -13.04
CA ARG A 278 -9.13 -10.03 -14.06
C ARG A 278 -9.88 -9.91 -15.36
#